data_AF-A0A9Q9IIC5-F1
#
_entry.id   AF-A0A9Q9IIC5-F1
#
_cell.length_a   1.000
_cell.length_b   1.000
_cell.length_c   1.000
_cell.angle_alpha   90.00
_cell.angle_beta   90.00
_cell.angle_gamma   90.00
#
_symmetry.space_group_name_H-M   'P 1'
#
loop_
_entity.id
_entity.type
_entity.pdbx_description
1 polymer ?
#
loop_
_entity_poly.entity_id
_entity_poly.type
_entity_poly.pdbx_seq_one_letter_code
_entity_poly.pdbx_strand_id
1 'polypeptide(L)'
;MGPDSDARRWPALVAAWYVTAFCAVAGGAVVWNMATGSPLRDNAVVVLALVLRGLTVLLALAAVQRWGRRLPDWTVLAGLCGAAAVQLLYPVAETVVKTLILTGLMDPIDKGISNMSGEGWFNFGATWLVWGVPGVLFALAARDFGRRRPVRAGWVAFGLVAGAALLAGLGAAIG
;
A
#
# COMPACT_ATOMS: atom_id res chain seq x y z
N MET A 1 7.65 11.64 33.45
CA MET A 1 6.58 11.80 32.43
C MET A 1 6.72 13.23 31.89
N GLY A 2 7.07 13.58 30.66
CA GLY A 2 7.47 12.91 29.41
C GLY A 2 7.26 13.92 28.27
N PRO A 3 8.15 14.03 27.26
CA PRO A 3 7.80 14.58 25.95
C PRO A 3 7.56 13.47 24.89
N ASP A 4 7.40 12.22 25.33
CA ASP A 4 7.09 11.07 24.47
C ASP A 4 5.59 10.94 24.10
N SER A 5 4.74 11.90 24.50
CA SER A 5 3.26 11.76 24.45
C SER A 5 2.62 12.03 23.09
N ASP A 6 3.26 12.73 22.17
CA ASP A 6 2.52 13.33 21.04
C ASP A 6 2.74 12.65 19.68
N ALA A 7 3.58 11.62 19.62
CA ALA A 7 3.78 10.89 18.37
C ALA A 7 2.64 9.88 18.14
N ARG A 8 1.76 10.23 17.19
CA ARG A 8 0.58 9.46 16.80
C ARG A 8 0.99 8.05 16.34
N ARG A 9 0.58 7.03 17.11
CA ARG A 9 0.74 5.61 16.73
C ARG A 9 -0.40 5.08 15.88
N TRP A 10 -1.52 5.79 15.88
CA TRP A 10 -2.74 5.35 15.23
C TRP A 10 -2.59 5.10 13.71
N PRO A 11 -1.81 5.85 12.91
CA PRO A 11 -1.76 5.59 11.47
C PRO A 11 -1.24 4.19 11.15
N ALA A 12 -0.20 3.75 11.87
CA ALA A 12 0.37 2.42 11.73
C ALA A 12 -0.58 1.33 12.23
N LEU A 13 -1.28 1.56 13.35
CA LEU A 13 -2.25 0.59 13.89
C LEU A 13 -3.48 0.44 12.99
N VAL A 14 -4.00 1.55 12.46
CA VAL A 14 -5.12 1.55 11.53
C VAL A 14 -4.70 0.92 10.20
N ALA A 15 -3.50 1.22 9.68
CA ALA A 15 -2.97 0.54 8.49
C ALA A 15 -2.89 -0.98 8.70
N ALA A 16 -2.32 -1.42 9.83
CA ALA A 16 -2.21 -2.83 10.16
C ALA A 16 -3.59 -3.49 10.23
N TRP A 17 -4.53 -2.92 10.99
CA TRP A 17 -5.88 -3.46 11.10
C TRP A 17 -6.60 -3.53 9.75
N TYR A 18 -6.55 -2.45 8.97
CA TYR A 18 -7.22 -2.33 7.68
C TYR A 18 -6.70 -3.38 6.70
N VAL A 19 -5.37 -3.49 6.58
CA VAL A 19 -4.74 -4.46 5.68
C VAL A 19 -4.97 -5.89 6.17
N THR A 20 -4.95 -6.15 7.48
CA THR A 20 -5.30 -7.46 8.03
C THR A 20 -6.75 -7.84 7.72
N ALA A 21 -7.70 -6.92 7.84
CA ALA A 21 -9.09 -7.16 7.49
C ALA A 21 -9.24 -7.52 6.00
N PHE A 22 -8.57 -6.79 5.12
CA PHE A 22 -8.51 -7.12 3.69
C PHE A 22 -7.91 -8.52 3.47
N CYS A 23 -6.78 -8.83 4.11
CA CYS A 23 -6.15 -10.14 4.00
C CYS A 23 -7.05 -11.29 4.50
N ALA A 24 -7.84 -11.06 5.55
CA ALA A 24 -8.77 -12.06 6.05
C ALA A 24 -9.89 -12.35 5.03
N VAL A 25 -10.45 -11.31 4.40
CA VAL A 25 -11.49 -11.46 3.37
C VAL A 25 -10.93 -12.15 2.12
N ALA A 26 -9.83 -11.62 1.56
CA ALA A 26 -9.23 -12.19 0.35
C ALA A 26 -8.65 -13.60 0.60
N GLY A 27 -8.05 -13.85 1.76
CA GLY A 27 -7.59 -15.19 2.17
C GLY A 27 -8.74 -16.17 2.33
N GLY A 28 -9.86 -15.73 2.93
CA GLY A 28 -11.08 -16.54 3.01
C GLY A 28 -11.61 -16.94 1.63
N ALA A 29 -11.59 -16.01 0.66
CA ALA A 29 -11.98 -16.30 -0.72
C ALA A 29 -11.05 -17.33 -1.39
N VAL A 30 -9.72 -17.24 -1.18
CA VAL A 30 -8.77 -18.23 -1.69
C VAL A 30 -9.02 -19.61 -1.08
N VAL A 31 -9.20 -19.69 0.24
CA VAL A 31 -9.50 -20.96 0.92
C VAL A 31 -10.79 -21.57 0.41
N TRP A 32 -11.82 -20.74 0.20
CA TRP A 32 -13.09 -21.18 -0.37
C TRP A 32 -12.92 -21.72 -1.80
N ASN A 33 -12.22 -21.00 -2.68
CA ASN A 33 -11.96 -21.43 -4.05
C ASN A 33 -11.19 -22.77 -4.11
N MET A 34 -10.24 -22.96 -3.21
CA MET A 34 -9.51 -24.23 -3.08
C MET A 34 -10.43 -25.35 -2.58
N ALA A 35 -11.32 -25.06 -1.63
CA ALA A 35 -12.30 -26.03 -1.13
C ALA A 35 -13.31 -26.44 -2.21
N THR A 36 -13.63 -25.56 -3.17
CA THR A 36 -14.48 -25.88 -4.33
C THR A 36 -13.72 -26.49 -5.51
N GLY A 37 -12.46 -26.88 -5.33
CA GLY A 37 -11.67 -27.64 -6.32
C GLY A 37 -10.77 -26.83 -7.24
N SER A 38 -10.61 -25.52 -7.02
CA SER A 38 -9.70 -24.70 -7.83
C SER A 38 -8.24 -24.96 -7.43
N PRO A 39 -7.32 -25.18 -8.37
CA PRO A 39 -5.91 -25.36 -8.05
C PRO A 39 -5.29 -24.08 -7.49
N LEU A 40 -4.24 -24.23 -6.67
CA LEU A 40 -3.51 -23.10 -6.06
C LEU A 40 -2.92 -22.15 -7.12
N ARG A 41 -2.55 -22.67 -8.29
CA ARG A 41 -1.98 -21.91 -9.40
C ARG A 41 -2.91 -20.78 -9.86
N ASP A 42 -4.21 -21.02 -9.85
CA ASP A 42 -5.22 -20.04 -10.26
C ASP A 42 -5.37 -18.90 -9.24
N ASN A 43 -4.91 -19.13 -8.01
CA ASN A 43 -4.92 -18.17 -6.92
C ASN A 43 -3.52 -17.61 -6.61
N ALA A 44 -2.49 -17.96 -7.39
CA ALA A 44 -1.09 -17.66 -7.06
C ALA A 44 -0.83 -16.15 -6.91
N VAL A 45 -1.43 -15.32 -7.77
CA VAL A 45 -1.30 -13.85 -7.70
C VAL A 45 -1.96 -13.31 -6.42
N VAL A 46 -3.13 -13.83 -6.05
CA VAL A 46 -3.84 -13.42 -4.82
C VAL A 46 -3.04 -13.84 -3.59
N VAL A 47 -2.47 -15.05 -3.57
CA VAL A 47 -1.60 -15.53 -2.50
C VAL A 47 -0.34 -14.66 -2.38
N LEU A 48 0.31 -14.33 -3.49
CA LEU A 48 1.45 -13.41 -3.50
C LEU A 48 1.05 -12.04 -2.92
N ALA A 49 -0.09 -11.49 -3.33
CA ALA A 49 -0.60 -10.23 -2.80
C ALA A 49 -0.86 -10.31 -1.29
N LEU A 50 -1.43 -11.41 -0.78
CA LEU A 50 -1.64 -11.64 0.65
C LEU A 50 -0.32 -11.68 1.43
N VAL A 51 0.70 -12.36 0.89
CA VAL A 51 2.04 -12.40 1.50
C VAL A 51 2.65 -11.00 1.57
N LEU A 52 2.65 -10.26 0.45
CA LEU A 52 3.18 -8.90 0.40
C LEU A 52 2.43 -7.97 1.36
N ARG A 53 1.10 -8.07 1.44
CA ARG A 53 0.28 -7.31 2.40
C ARG A 53 0.59 -7.70 3.84
N GLY A 54 0.80 -8.99 4.14
CA GLY A 54 1.25 -9.46 5.44
C GLY A 54 2.58 -8.81 5.86
N LEU A 55 3.54 -8.68 4.94
CA LEU A 55 4.79 -7.96 5.19
C LEU A 55 4.55 -6.47 5.52
N THR A 56 3.61 -5.81 4.83
CA THR A 56 3.26 -4.41 5.16
C THR A 56 2.63 -4.28 6.55
N VAL A 57 1.83 -5.26 6.99
CA VAL A 57 1.27 -5.30 8.36
C VAL A 57 2.39 -5.44 9.39
N LEU A 58 3.32 -6.39 9.18
CA LEU A 58 4.46 -6.58 10.08
C LEU A 58 5.30 -5.31 10.19
N LEU A 59 5.54 -4.64 9.07
CA LEU A 59 6.27 -3.37 9.01
C LEU A 59 5.54 -2.24 9.74
N ALA A 60 4.22 -2.11 9.58
CA ALA A 60 3.42 -1.15 10.32
C ALA A 60 3.50 -1.41 11.84
N LEU A 61 3.40 -2.67 12.25
CA LEU A 61 3.52 -3.06 13.66
C LEU A 61 4.95 -2.81 14.18
N ALA A 62 5.99 -3.07 13.38
CA ALA A 62 7.38 -2.79 13.76
C ALA A 62 7.60 -1.30 14.10
N ALA A 63 6.89 -0.39 13.43
CA ALA A 63 7.02 1.06 13.66
C ALA A 63 6.49 1.53 15.03
N VAL A 64 5.70 0.71 15.73
CA VAL A 64 5.03 1.06 16.99
C VAL A 64 5.26 0.08 18.13
N GLN A 65 5.58 -1.18 17.83
CA GLN A 65 5.77 -2.24 18.82
C GLN A 65 7.20 -2.29 19.37
N ARG A 66 7.35 -2.83 20.59
CA ARG A 66 8.65 -2.91 21.27
C ARG A 66 9.66 -3.77 20.53
N TRP A 67 9.22 -4.88 19.94
CA TRP A 67 10.10 -5.79 19.19
C TRP A 67 10.68 -5.12 17.93
N GLY A 68 9.96 -4.16 17.34
CA GLY A 68 10.42 -3.41 16.17
C GLY A 68 11.65 -2.55 16.45
N ARG A 69 11.97 -2.26 17.72
CA ARG A 69 13.22 -1.59 18.12
C ARG A 69 14.48 -2.42 17.85
N ARG A 70 14.33 -3.71 17.54
CA ARG A 70 15.44 -4.57 17.10
C ARG A 70 15.82 -4.33 15.65
N LEU A 71 14.95 -3.72 14.86
CA LEU A 71 15.22 -3.38 13.47
C LEU A 71 15.93 -2.02 13.39
N PRO A 72 16.84 -1.85 12.42
CA PRO A 72 17.42 -0.54 12.16
C PRO A 72 16.33 0.46 11.76
N ASP A 73 16.38 1.66 12.34
CA ASP A 73 15.37 2.71 12.09
C ASP A 73 15.26 3.06 10.59
N TRP A 74 16.38 3.00 9.85
CA TRP A 74 16.40 3.26 8.41
C TRP A 74 15.61 2.21 7.62
N THR A 75 15.63 0.95 8.04
CA THR A 75 14.90 -0.15 7.37
C THR A 75 13.41 0.03 7.56
N VAL A 76 12.98 0.37 8.77
CA VAL A 76 11.56 0.62 9.07
C VAL A 76 11.06 1.84 8.31
N LEU A 77 11.81 2.94 8.32
CA LEU A 77 11.41 4.15 7.59
C LEU A 77 11.37 3.94 6.08
N ALA A 78 12.43 3.36 5.49
CA ALA A 78 12.48 3.07 4.06
C ALA A 78 11.35 2.10 3.67
N GLY A 79 11.09 1.09 4.49
CA GLY A 79 9.99 0.15 4.29
C GLY A 79 8.63 0.86 4.29
N LEU A 80 8.35 1.72 5.26
CA LEU A 80 7.07 2.45 5.33
C LEU A 80 6.89 3.37 4.12
N CYS A 81 7.95 4.06 3.69
CA CYS A 81 7.94 4.89 2.49
C CYS A 81 7.72 4.05 1.21
N GLY A 82 8.39 2.90 1.10
CA GLY A 82 8.22 1.99 -0.04
C GLY A 82 6.82 1.38 -0.09
N ALA A 83 6.28 0.98 1.05
CA ALA A 83 4.90 0.49 1.17
C ALA A 83 3.89 1.58 0.79
N ALA A 84 4.13 2.83 1.18
CA ALA A 84 3.31 3.96 0.75
C ALA A 84 3.40 4.17 -0.76
N ALA A 85 4.61 4.16 -1.34
CA ALA A 85 4.82 4.33 -2.77
C ALA A 85 4.10 3.26 -3.61
N VAL A 86 4.31 1.97 -3.30
CA VAL A 86 3.65 0.85 -3.99
C VAL A 86 2.14 0.99 -3.99
N GLN A 87 1.57 1.44 -2.88
CA GLN A 87 0.12 1.51 -2.70
C GLN A 87 -0.50 2.80 -3.27
N LEU A 88 0.26 3.89 -3.37
CA LEU A 88 -0.26 5.18 -3.83
C LEU A 88 -0.04 5.41 -5.32
N LEU A 89 1.00 4.85 -5.94
CA LEU A 89 1.41 5.24 -7.30
C LEU A 89 0.26 5.11 -8.30
N TYR A 90 -0.42 3.97 -8.30
CA TYR A 90 -1.53 3.70 -9.21
C TYR A 90 -2.78 4.58 -8.93
N PRO A 91 -3.37 4.62 -7.71
CA PRO A 91 -4.53 5.47 -7.46
C PRO A 91 -4.24 6.96 -7.66
N VAL A 92 -3.03 7.43 -7.37
CA VAL A 92 -2.63 8.81 -7.65
C VAL A 92 -2.54 9.06 -9.15
N ALA A 93 -1.90 8.17 -9.91
CA ALA A 93 -1.83 8.30 -11.38
C ALA A 93 -3.23 8.33 -12.00
N GLU A 94 -4.13 7.46 -11.56
CA GLU A 94 -5.51 7.44 -12.03
C GLU A 94 -6.27 8.72 -11.66
N THR A 95 -6.06 9.25 -10.45
CA THR A 95 -6.66 10.52 -10.04
C THR A 95 -6.20 11.68 -10.92
N VAL A 96 -4.90 11.73 -11.25
CA VAL A 96 -4.34 12.74 -12.15
C VAL A 96 -4.98 12.63 -13.54
N VAL A 97 -5.01 11.44 -14.14
CA VAL A 97 -5.59 11.23 -15.48
C VAL A 97 -7.07 11.60 -15.51
N LYS A 98 -7.86 11.13 -14.54
CA LYS A 98 -9.29 11.48 -14.46
C LYS A 98 -9.51 12.97 -14.28
N THR A 99 -8.67 13.66 -13.49
CA THR A 99 -8.73 15.11 -13.32
C THR A 99 -8.42 15.84 -14.63
N LEU A 100 -7.40 15.40 -15.37
CA LEU A 100 -7.06 15.98 -16.68
C LEU A 100 -8.23 15.82 -17.67
N ILE A 101 -8.90 14.67 -17.67
CA ILE A 101 -10.08 14.44 -18.52
C ILE A 101 -11.25 15.34 -18.08
N LEU A 102 -11.56 15.40 -16.77
CA LEU A 102 -12.65 16.25 -16.26
C LEU A 102 -12.45 17.74 -16.50
N THR A 103 -11.19 18.19 -16.55
CA THR A 103 -10.83 19.58 -16.84
C THR A 103 -10.71 19.88 -18.34
N GLY A 104 -10.92 18.88 -19.21
CA GLY A 104 -10.81 19.02 -20.66
C GLY A 104 -9.38 19.16 -21.18
N LEU A 105 -8.37 18.85 -20.36
CA LEU A 105 -6.95 18.89 -20.71
C LEU A 105 -6.48 17.59 -21.40
N MET A 106 -7.31 16.54 -21.41
CA MET A 106 -7.01 15.25 -22.02
C MET A 106 -8.29 14.58 -22.51
N ASP A 107 -8.25 14.00 -23.71
CA ASP A 107 -9.34 13.16 -24.20
C ASP A 107 -9.30 11.76 -23.56
N PRO A 108 -10.46 11.19 -23.18
CA PRO A 108 -10.50 9.83 -22.65
C PRO A 108 -10.12 8.80 -23.71
N ILE A 109 -9.30 7.83 -23.32
CA ILE A 109 -8.96 6.65 -24.15
C ILE A 109 -9.91 5.48 -23.80
N ASP A 110 -10.83 5.68 -22.85
CA ASP A 110 -11.85 4.75 -22.37
C ASP A 110 -11.33 3.37 -21.93
N LYS A 111 -10.06 3.31 -21.49
CA LYS A 111 -9.41 2.09 -21.00
C LYS A 111 -8.52 2.37 -19.80
N GLY A 112 -8.38 1.37 -18.92
CA GLY A 112 -7.53 1.45 -17.73
C GLY A 112 -7.84 2.70 -16.90
N ILE A 113 -6.79 3.44 -16.52
CA ILE A 113 -6.88 4.67 -15.71
C ILE A 113 -7.66 5.82 -16.37
N SER A 114 -7.91 5.75 -17.68
CA SER A 114 -8.68 6.76 -18.44
C SER A 114 -10.16 6.39 -18.59
N ASN A 115 -10.60 5.24 -18.09
CA ASN A 115 -11.97 4.78 -18.24
C ASN A 115 -12.94 5.64 -17.42
N MET A 116 -13.78 6.43 -18.10
CA MET A 116 -14.75 7.34 -17.47
C MET A 116 -16.15 6.75 -17.31
N SER A 117 -16.35 5.47 -17.64
CA SER A 117 -17.63 4.78 -17.46
C SER A 117 -17.98 4.58 -15.97
N GLY A 118 -19.24 4.19 -15.69
CA GLY A 118 -19.66 3.87 -14.33
C GLY A 118 -18.82 2.77 -13.67
N GLU A 119 -18.42 1.75 -14.45
CA GLU A 119 -17.49 0.70 -13.99
C GLU A 119 -16.09 1.28 -13.71
N GLY A 120 -15.60 2.17 -14.56
CA GLY A 120 -14.33 2.87 -14.35
C GLY A 120 -14.32 3.68 -13.05
N TRP A 121 -15.42 4.36 -12.72
CA TRP A 121 -15.57 5.08 -11.46
C TRP A 121 -15.70 4.16 -10.24
N PHE A 122 -16.39 3.03 -10.37
CA PHE A 122 -16.44 2.02 -9.33
C PHE A 122 -15.04 1.44 -9.04
N ASN A 123 -14.30 1.07 -10.09
CA ASN A 123 -12.94 0.55 -9.97
C ASN A 123 -11.97 1.59 -9.39
N PHE A 124 -12.12 2.86 -9.75
CA PHE A 124 -11.37 3.95 -9.14
C PHE A 124 -11.62 4.06 -7.63
N GLY A 125 -12.88 4.04 -7.21
CA GLY A 125 -13.25 4.05 -5.79
C GLY A 125 -12.72 2.83 -5.04
N ALA A 126 -12.85 1.64 -5.62
CA ALA A 126 -12.31 0.40 -5.06
C ALA A 126 -10.78 0.45 -4.94
N THR A 127 -10.10 1.01 -5.94
CA THR A 127 -8.64 1.18 -5.94
C THR A 127 -8.19 2.11 -4.83
N TRP A 128 -8.85 3.25 -4.65
CA TRP A 128 -8.57 4.15 -3.53
C TRP A 128 -8.84 3.51 -2.18
N LEU A 129 -9.91 2.74 -2.06
CA LEU A 129 -10.24 2.05 -0.81
C LEU A 129 -9.16 1.00 -0.46
N VAL A 130 -8.82 0.13 -1.41
CA VAL A 130 -7.92 -1.02 -1.18
C VAL A 130 -6.44 -0.63 -1.13
N TRP A 131 -6.02 0.38 -1.89
CA TRP A 131 -4.62 0.78 -2.03
C TRP A 131 -4.37 2.20 -1.52
N GLY A 132 -5.20 3.15 -1.94
CA GLY A 132 -5.03 4.56 -1.61
C GLY A 132 -5.06 4.85 -0.10
N VAL A 133 -6.11 4.42 0.59
CA VAL A 133 -6.29 4.64 2.05
C VAL A 133 -5.14 4.00 2.85
N PRO A 134 -4.80 2.72 2.66
CA PRO A 134 -3.60 2.14 3.27
C PRO A 134 -2.32 2.91 2.94
N GLY A 135 -2.11 3.28 1.68
CA GLY A 135 -0.94 4.02 1.23
C GLY A 135 -0.76 5.35 1.96
N VAL A 136 -1.85 6.11 2.13
CA VAL A 136 -1.86 7.35 2.95
C VAL A 136 -1.51 7.04 4.40
N LEU A 137 -2.07 6.00 5.00
CA LEU A 137 -1.77 5.61 6.37
C LEU A 137 -0.30 5.22 6.55
N PHE A 138 0.30 4.51 5.58
CA PHE A 138 1.74 4.22 5.57
C PHE A 138 2.59 5.48 5.42
N ALA A 139 2.18 6.44 4.59
CA ALA A 139 2.88 7.72 4.46
C ALA A 139 2.84 8.53 5.77
N LEU A 140 1.68 8.56 6.45
CA LEU A 140 1.54 9.19 7.76
C LEU A 140 2.37 8.47 8.83
N ALA A 141 2.35 7.13 8.84
CA ALA A 141 3.17 6.33 9.75
C ALA A 141 4.68 6.58 9.52
N ALA A 142 5.13 6.68 8.25
CA ALA A 142 6.49 7.02 7.90
C ALA A 142 6.87 8.42 8.41
N ARG A 143 6.01 9.42 8.21
CA ARG A 143 6.21 10.79 8.70
C ARG A 143 6.35 10.81 10.23
N ASP A 144 5.45 10.15 10.94
CA ASP A 144 5.45 10.12 12.40
C ASP A 144 6.61 9.27 12.97
N PHE A 145 7.07 8.25 12.24
CA PHE A 145 8.29 7.50 12.57
C PHE A 145 9.56 8.34 12.35
N GLY A 146 9.70 8.98 11.19
CA GLY A 146 10.86 9.81 10.85
C GLY A 146 11.01 11.05 11.74
N ARG A 147 9.91 11.60 12.26
CA ARG A 147 9.95 12.65 13.29
C ARG A 147 10.56 12.19 14.62
N ARG A 148 10.40 10.90 14.97
CA ARG A 148 10.92 10.31 16.21
C ARG A 148 12.37 9.86 16.09
N ARG A 149 12.80 9.50 14.89
CA ARG A 149 14.10 8.86 14.63
C ARG A 149 14.84 9.60 13.52
N PRO A 150 15.98 10.25 13.82
CA PRO A 150 16.76 10.94 12.80
C PRO A 150 17.36 9.93 11.83
N VAL A 151 16.77 9.83 10.63
CA VAL A 151 17.25 9.00 9.53
C VAL A 151 17.60 9.90 8.36
N ARG A 152 18.71 9.60 7.67
CA ARG A 152 19.13 10.35 6.48
C ARG A 152 18.07 10.28 5.38
N ALA A 153 17.80 11.42 4.72
CA ALA A 153 16.83 11.51 3.63
C ALA A 153 17.08 10.53 2.47
N GLY A 154 18.33 10.12 2.25
CA GLY A 154 18.68 9.09 1.26
C GLY A 154 17.92 7.77 1.44
N TRP A 155 17.59 7.39 2.67
CA TRP A 155 16.81 6.17 2.94
C TRP A 155 15.33 6.33 2.62
N VAL A 156 14.78 7.54 2.74
CA VAL A 156 13.43 7.86 2.30
C VAL A 156 13.35 7.75 0.77
N ALA A 157 14.29 8.38 0.06
CA ALA A 157 14.38 8.29 -1.39
C ALA A 157 14.56 6.85 -1.86
N PHE A 158 15.46 6.09 -1.22
CA PHE A 158 15.65 4.68 -1.49
C PHE A 158 14.34 3.88 -1.32
N GLY A 159 13.62 4.07 -0.21
CA GLY A 159 12.34 3.40 0.03
C GLY A 159 11.31 3.68 -1.06
N LEU A 160 11.14 4.96 -1.44
CA LEU A 160 10.23 5.37 -2.50
C LEU A 160 10.59 4.75 -3.86
N VAL A 161 11.86 4.82 -4.25
CA VAL A 161 12.35 4.26 -5.52
C VAL A 161 12.24 2.75 -5.54
N ALA A 162 12.64 2.07 -4.45
CA ALA A 162 12.53 0.62 -4.34
C ALA A 162 11.06 0.16 -4.38
N GLY A 163 10.15 0.91 -3.75
CA GLY A 163 8.72 0.65 -3.84
C GLY A 163 8.18 0.80 -5.27
N ALA A 164 8.52 1.90 -5.95
CA ALA A 164 8.12 2.11 -7.35
C ALA A 164 8.69 1.02 -8.29
N ALA A 165 9.96 0.66 -8.11
CA ALA A 165 10.60 -0.41 -8.87
C ALA A 165 9.95 -1.78 -8.61
N LEU A 166 9.58 -2.07 -7.35
CA LEU A 166 8.85 -3.29 -7.00
C LEU A 166 7.48 -3.32 -7.70
N LEU A 167 6.74 -2.21 -7.69
CA LEU A 167 5.44 -2.14 -8.38
C LEU A 167 5.59 -2.36 -9.89
N ALA A 168 6.58 -1.73 -10.52
CA ALA A 168 6.87 -1.94 -11.94
C ALA A 168 7.25 -3.40 -12.24
N GLY A 169 8.10 -4.00 -11.39
CA GLY A 169 8.50 -5.41 -11.52
C GLY A 169 7.34 -6.37 -11.33
N LEU A 170 6.43 -6.11 -10.39
CA LEU A 170 5.20 -6.89 -10.21
C LEU A 170 4.29 -6.77 -11.44
N GLY A 171 4.15 -5.56 -12.00
CA GLY A 171 3.42 -5.34 -13.25
C GLY A 171 3.98 -6.15 -14.41
N ALA A 172 5.31 -6.17 -14.58
CA ALA A 172 5.99 -6.93 -15.65
C ALA A 172 5.99 -8.45 -15.44
N ALA A 173 5.87 -8.92 -14.19
CA ALA A 173 5.84 -10.36 -13.89
C ALA A 173 4.44 -10.97 -13.99
N ILE A 174 3.40 -10.15 -13.82
CA ILE A 174 1.99 -10.59 -13.82
C ILE A 174 1.31 -10.31 -15.17
N GLY A 175 1.69 -9.23 -15.86
CA GLY A 175 1.19 -8.86 -17.19
C GLY A 175 2.02 -9.45 -18.33
#